data_AF-U3KDG2-F1
#
_entry.id   AF-U3KDG2-F1
#
_cell.length_a   1.000
_cell.length_b   1.000
_cell.length_c   1.000
_cell.angle_alpha   90.00
_cell.angle_beta   90.00
_cell.angle_gamma   90.00
#
_symmetry.space_group_name_H-M   'P 1'
#
loop_
_entity.id
_entity.type
_entity.pdbx_description
1 polymer ?
#
loop_
_entity_poly.entity_id
_entity_poly.type
_entity_poly.pdbx_seq_one_letter_code
_entity_poly.pdbx_strand_id
1 'polypeptide(L)'
;MSLWSPPPAGRNSLCGAARKVLAADAAGPAPPPPPPPPPPPPPPPPPPPPPPRTPRGRKRRLLRRGGGMAGWARLARLGGRFWAAAPSPGHRGQLGFIVRHINSSTWWHEHLSEENVEFLKKITAEEYKAQTASKLCPLKDEPWPLSKWTPDSIRVGVVAVKLGMMPIWTKSGEKRPVTLLKVQDCHVLRYVSKEESGGKTAKLLVGGKNVSPFSKPESAHEIFKEAGVPRKQKVTTFNVTDDAIIKPGTPLYAAHFRPGQFVDVTAKTIGKGFQGVMKRWGFKGQPASHGQTKTHRRPGAISTNKAAKVYRGKKMPGKMGNIYRTSFGLKVWRINTKHDIIYVNGSVPGHTNCLVKSDQANLHERIECRWTISTATVMQRVVFAWNFFYFWDHICLEMLQKSAREEPQELCLFAGQSLSVE
;
A
#
# COMPACT_ATOMS: atom_id res chain seq x y z
N MET A 1 22.48 -30.45 55.44
CA MET A 1 22.55 -31.88 55.80
C MET A 1 21.29 -32.52 55.23
N SER A 2 21.29 -33.43 54.28
CA SER A 2 22.26 -34.47 53.90
C SER A 2 22.13 -34.80 52.40
N LEU A 3 23.28 -34.96 51.76
CA LEU A 3 23.47 -35.52 50.43
C LEU A 3 23.14 -37.03 50.43
N TRP A 4 22.64 -37.58 49.31
CA TRP A 4 23.28 -38.75 48.69
C TRP A 4 22.87 -38.96 47.22
N SER A 5 23.86 -39.43 46.45
CA SER A 5 23.97 -39.48 44.98
C SER A 5 23.65 -40.90 44.42
N PRO A 6 23.55 -41.10 43.08
CA PRO A 6 22.96 -42.28 42.44
C PRO A 6 23.99 -43.39 42.09
N PRO A 7 23.54 -44.61 41.72
CA PRO A 7 24.41 -45.70 41.29
C PRO A 7 24.55 -45.82 39.73
N PRO A 8 25.51 -46.64 39.23
CA PRO A 8 26.29 -46.34 38.02
C PRO A 8 25.92 -47.15 36.76
N ALA A 9 26.46 -46.70 35.63
CA ALA A 9 26.48 -47.41 34.35
C ALA A 9 27.68 -48.37 34.25
N GLY A 10 27.48 -49.57 33.68
CA GLY A 10 28.59 -50.48 33.35
C GLY A 10 28.23 -51.88 32.81
N ARG A 11 28.23 -52.00 31.48
CA ARG A 11 28.89 -53.03 30.63
C ARG A 11 28.42 -54.50 30.58
N ASN A 12 28.64 -55.03 29.36
CA ASN A 12 28.73 -56.43 28.87
C ASN A 12 27.39 -57.11 28.55
N SER A 13 27.22 -57.89 27.48
CA SER A 13 28.03 -58.24 26.31
C SER A 13 27.14 -59.10 25.39
N LEU A 14 27.48 -59.10 24.10
CA LEU A 14 27.00 -59.99 23.05
C LEU A 14 26.84 -61.46 23.52
N CYS A 15 25.65 -62.05 23.31
CA CYS A 15 25.51 -63.47 22.99
C CYS A 15 24.09 -63.75 22.47
N GLY A 16 23.97 -64.52 21.38
CA GLY A 16 22.71 -65.17 21.02
C GLY A 16 22.02 -64.71 19.73
N ALA A 17 22.77 -64.59 18.63
CA ALA A 17 22.18 -64.95 17.34
C ALA A 17 21.74 -66.43 17.38
N ALA A 18 20.62 -66.74 16.71
CA ALA A 18 20.00 -68.06 16.52
C ALA A 18 18.88 -68.46 17.50
N ARG A 19 17.68 -67.91 17.28
CA ARG A 19 16.42 -68.70 17.20
C ARG A 19 15.24 -67.78 16.89
N LYS A 20 14.73 -67.89 15.66
CA LYS A 20 13.31 -67.78 15.22
C LYS A 20 13.25 -67.26 13.79
N VAL A 21 13.69 -68.12 12.87
CA VAL A 21 12.99 -68.29 11.60
C VAL A 21 11.77 -69.16 11.93
N LEU A 22 10.60 -68.85 11.35
CA LEU A 22 9.24 -69.37 11.62
C LEU A 22 8.38 -68.50 12.55
N ALA A 23 7.94 -67.36 12.01
CA ALA A 23 6.62 -66.76 12.27
C ALA A 23 6.44 -65.56 11.33
N ALA A 24 6.35 -65.83 10.02
CA ALA A 24 5.98 -64.83 9.02
C ALA A 24 4.82 -65.41 8.21
N ASP A 25 3.61 -65.30 8.77
CA ASP A 25 2.37 -65.16 8.01
C ASP A 25 1.22 -64.86 8.98
N ALA A 26 0.31 -63.98 8.56
CA ALA A 26 -0.89 -63.48 9.25
C ALA A 26 -0.74 -62.26 10.20
N ALA A 27 -0.49 -61.08 9.62
CA ALA A 27 -0.99 -59.82 10.16
C ALA A 27 -1.46 -58.93 8.99
N GLY A 28 -2.79 -58.81 8.81
CA GLY A 28 -3.41 -58.03 7.73
C GLY A 28 -3.22 -56.51 7.88
N PRO A 29 -3.57 -55.73 6.84
CA PRO A 29 -3.34 -54.28 6.81
C PRO A 29 -4.20 -53.53 7.85
N ALA A 30 -3.62 -52.50 8.46
CA ALA A 30 -4.27 -51.65 9.46
C ALA A 30 -5.52 -50.93 8.89
N PRO A 31 -6.60 -50.77 9.68
CA PRO A 31 -7.82 -50.13 9.22
C PRO A 31 -7.62 -48.62 8.96
N PRO A 32 -8.28 -48.05 7.95
CA PRO A 32 -8.16 -46.63 7.63
C PRO A 32 -8.81 -45.73 8.69
N PRO A 33 -8.34 -44.48 8.85
CA PRO A 33 -8.88 -43.53 9.81
C PRO A 33 -10.32 -43.11 9.45
N PRO A 34 -11.15 -42.74 10.44
CA PRO A 34 -12.54 -42.35 10.22
C PRO A 34 -12.64 -41.03 9.43
N PRO A 35 -13.70 -40.86 8.62
CA PRO A 35 -13.90 -39.66 7.81
C PRO A 35 -14.21 -38.42 8.68
N PRO A 36 -13.83 -37.21 8.21
CA PRO A 36 -14.10 -35.97 8.93
C PRO A 36 -15.61 -35.67 9.00
N PRO A 37 -16.08 -34.98 10.05
CA PRO A 37 -17.48 -34.63 10.20
C PRO A 37 -17.96 -33.68 9.09
N PRO A 38 -19.25 -33.75 8.70
CA PRO A 38 -19.81 -32.91 7.64
C PRO A 38 -19.80 -31.42 8.02
N PRO A 39 -19.66 -30.51 7.04
CA PRO A 39 -19.68 -29.08 7.30
C PRO A 39 -21.06 -28.62 7.80
N PRO A 40 -21.12 -27.58 8.65
CA PRO A 40 -22.39 -27.04 9.13
C PRO A 40 -23.23 -26.47 7.98
N PRO A 41 -24.57 -26.52 8.08
CA PRO A 41 -25.46 -26.00 7.05
C PRO A 41 -25.29 -24.49 6.86
N PRO A 42 -25.50 -23.96 5.64
CA PRO A 42 -25.39 -22.54 5.38
C PRO A 42 -26.45 -21.74 6.16
N PRO A 43 -26.13 -20.51 6.58
CA PRO A 43 -27.09 -19.66 7.28
C PRO A 43 -28.28 -19.30 6.37
N PRO A 44 -29.49 -19.14 6.94
CA PRO A 44 -30.66 -18.78 6.16
C PRO A 44 -30.49 -17.39 5.49
N PRO A 45 -31.11 -17.17 4.33
CA PRO A 45 -31.04 -15.89 3.63
C PRO A 45 -31.64 -14.76 4.49
N PRO A 46 -31.10 -13.53 4.39
CA PRO A 46 -31.63 -12.39 5.13
C PRO A 46 -33.06 -12.06 4.67
N PRO A 47 -33.93 -11.58 5.58
CA PRO A 47 -35.29 -11.19 5.21
C PRO A 47 -35.28 -10.00 4.23
N PRO A 48 -36.29 -9.90 3.35
CA PRO A 48 -36.40 -8.81 2.40
C PRO A 48 -36.52 -7.45 3.12
N PRO A 49 -35.98 -6.37 2.54
CA PRO A 49 -36.07 -5.04 3.13
C PRO A 49 -37.54 -4.58 3.20
N PRO A 50 -37.94 -3.87 4.27
CA PRO A 50 -39.30 -3.35 4.39
C PRO A 50 -39.59 -2.30 3.30
N PRO A 51 -40.84 -2.19 2.83
CA PRO A 51 -41.22 -1.21 1.82
C PRO A 51 -40.99 0.22 2.32
N PRO A 52 -40.66 1.17 1.42
CA PRO A 52 -40.42 2.55 1.79
C PRO A 52 -41.67 3.17 2.42
N ARG A 53 -41.51 3.72 3.62
CA ARG A 53 -42.58 4.44 4.33
C ARG A 53 -42.90 5.73 3.58
N THR A 54 -44.14 5.85 3.09
CA THR A 54 -44.66 7.10 2.54
C THR A 54 -44.64 8.20 3.62
N PRO A 55 -44.24 9.44 3.28
CA PRO A 55 -44.19 10.52 4.26
C PRO A 55 -45.62 10.92 4.65
N ARG A 56 -46.01 10.61 5.90
CA ARG A 56 -47.22 11.16 6.52
C ARG A 56 -47.11 12.69 6.55
N GLY A 57 -48.07 13.35 5.90
CA GLY A 57 -48.12 14.80 5.74
C GLY A 57 -48.13 15.54 7.08
N ARG A 58 -47.12 16.40 7.28
CA ARG A 58 -47.20 17.49 8.27
C ARG A 58 -48.03 18.62 7.67
N LYS A 59 -49.28 18.78 8.14
CA LYS A 59 -50.05 20.00 7.90
C LYS A 59 -49.31 21.19 8.53
N ARG A 60 -48.65 22.00 7.71
CA ARG A 60 -48.23 23.37 8.10
C ARG A 60 -49.40 24.31 7.89
N ARG A 61 -49.95 24.81 8.99
CA ARG A 61 -50.96 25.86 9.06
C ARG A 61 -50.28 27.17 8.67
N LEU A 62 -50.57 27.69 7.48
CA LEU A 62 -50.09 29.00 7.02
C LEU A 62 -51.15 30.06 7.36
N LEU A 63 -50.73 31.06 8.14
CA LEU A 63 -51.51 32.23 8.49
C LEU A 63 -51.83 33.04 7.23
N ARG A 64 -53.11 33.35 7.07
CA ARG A 64 -53.65 34.30 6.09
C ARG A 64 -53.25 35.72 6.52
N ARG A 65 -52.51 36.45 5.69
CA ARG A 65 -52.45 37.91 5.74
C ARG A 65 -52.64 38.41 4.32
N GLY A 66 -53.79 39.04 4.08
CA GLY A 66 -54.18 39.63 2.81
C GLY A 66 -53.69 41.07 2.67
N GLY A 67 -53.59 41.51 1.42
CA GLY A 67 -53.11 42.82 0.97
C GLY A 67 -52.07 42.59 -0.12
N GLY A 68 -52.14 43.13 -1.33
CA GLY A 68 -53.08 44.01 -2.01
C GLY A 68 -52.65 44.04 -3.48
N MET A 69 -53.55 44.47 -4.37
CA MET A 69 -53.39 44.53 -5.83
C MET A 69 -52.16 45.35 -6.29
N ALA A 70 -51.52 44.95 -7.39
CA ALA A 70 -51.11 45.81 -8.54
C ALA A 70 -50.14 45.11 -9.50
N GLY A 71 -50.26 45.40 -10.81
CA GLY A 71 -49.20 45.26 -11.83
C GLY A 71 -49.32 44.03 -12.74
N TRP A 72 -50.10 44.07 -13.83
CA TRP A 72 -49.69 44.45 -15.20
C TRP A 72 -48.63 43.54 -15.88
N ALA A 73 -49.14 42.74 -16.81
CA ALA A 73 -48.81 42.74 -18.25
C ALA A 73 -47.52 42.06 -18.79
N ARG A 74 -47.71 41.48 -20.01
CA ARG A 74 -46.75 41.08 -21.08
C ARG A 74 -46.07 39.71 -20.85
N LEU A 75 -45.90 38.79 -21.81
CA LEU A 75 -45.97 38.70 -23.28
C LEU A 75 -46.44 37.25 -23.63
N ALA A 76 -47.42 37.05 -24.51
CA ALA A 76 -47.30 36.94 -25.97
C ALA A 76 -46.52 35.71 -26.52
N ARG A 77 -47.33 34.80 -27.07
CA ARG A 77 -47.24 34.16 -28.40
C ARG A 77 -46.26 33.00 -28.65
N LEU A 78 -46.77 32.14 -29.54
CA LEU A 78 -46.18 31.05 -30.34
C LEU A 78 -46.25 29.69 -29.64
N GLY A 79 -46.86 28.64 -30.17
CA GLY A 79 -47.43 28.40 -31.51
C GLY A 79 -47.42 26.88 -31.68
N GLY A 80 -48.58 26.25 -31.81
CA GLY A 80 -48.67 24.80 -31.94
C GLY A 80 -50.10 24.38 -32.23
N ARG A 81 -50.39 24.16 -33.52
CA ARG A 81 -51.68 23.73 -34.08
C ARG A 81 -52.16 22.45 -33.40
N PHE A 82 -53.32 22.50 -32.75
CA PHE A 82 -54.09 21.31 -32.40
C PHE A 82 -55.07 21.01 -33.54
N TRP A 83 -54.88 19.89 -34.22
CA TRP A 83 -55.93 19.24 -35.00
C TRP A 83 -56.91 18.60 -34.02
N ALA A 84 -58.15 19.10 -33.97
CA ALA A 84 -59.21 18.49 -33.20
C ALA A 84 -59.92 17.45 -34.08
N ALA A 85 -59.48 16.19 -33.99
CA ALA A 85 -60.30 15.05 -34.39
C ALA A 85 -61.12 14.63 -33.16
N ALA A 86 -62.45 14.67 -33.27
CA ALA A 86 -63.37 14.24 -32.23
C ALA A 86 -63.21 12.72 -31.98
N PRO A 87 -63.00 12.26 -30.73
CA PRO A 87 -62.96 10.82 -30.45
C PRO A 87 -64.36 10.29 -30.11
N SER A 88 -64.73 9.21 -30.79
CA SER A 88 -65.87 8.35 -30.50
C SER A 88 -65.78 7.77 -29.07
N PRO A 89 -66.91 7.56 -28.37
CA PRO A 89 -66.90 7.13 -26.98
C PRO A 89 -66.72 5.62 -26.89
N GLY A 90 -65.55 5.16 -26.42
CA GLY A 90 -65.39 3.75 -26.11
C GLY A 90 -63.95 3.29 -25.99
N HIS A 91 -63.29 3.59 -24.87
CA HIS A 91 -62.35 2.72 -24.14
C HIS A 91 -61.67 3.57 -23.06
N ARG A 92 -62.04 3.34 -21.79
CA ARG A 92 -61.28 3.82 -20.62
C ARG A 92 -60.00 2.97 -20.49
N GLY A 93 -59.09 3.11 -21.44
CA GLY A 93 -57.69 2.75 -21.26
C GLY A 93 -57.00 3.96 -20.64
N GLN A 94 -56.75 3.92 -19.33
CA GLN A 94 -56.00 4.93 -18.62
C GLN A 94 -54.54 4.87 -19.11
N LEU A 95 -54.26 5.53 -20.25
CA LEU A 95 -52.91 5.80 -20.74
C LEU A 95 -52.26 6.77 -19.76
N GLY A 96 -51.69 6.20 -18.69
CA GLY A 96 -50.78 6.90 -17.81
C GLY A 96 -49.53 7.24 -18.62
N PHE A 97 -49.54 8.39 -19.30
CA PHE A 97 -48.31 9.03 -19.72
C PHE A 97 -47.53 9.37 -18.45
N ILE A 98 -46.58 8.50 -18.10
CA ILE A 98 -45.55 8.83 -17.14
C ILE A 98 -44.70 9.90 -17.81
N VAL A 99 -45.10 11.16 -17.64
CA VAL A 99 -44.23 12.30 -17.87
C VAL A 99 -43.13 12.18 -16.83
N ARG A 100 -42.03 11.50 -17.19
CA ARG A 100 -40.82 11.47 -16.37
C ARG A 100 -40.36 12.92 -16.24
N HIS A 101 -40.38 13.46 -15.04
CA HIS A 101 -39.71 14.73 -14.75
C HIS A 101 -38.25 14.63 -15.24
N ILE A 102 -37.80 15.67 -15.96
CA ILE A 102 -36.58 15.75 -16.81
C ILE A 102 -35.22 15.44 -16.12
N ASN A 103 -35.19 15.07 -14.84
CA ASN A 103 -33.97 14.74 -14.11
C ASN A 103 -34.01 13.33 -13.48
N SER A 104 -34.32 12.29 -14.25
CA SER A 104 -34.05 10.92 -13.80
C SER A 104 -32.56 10.62 -13.95
N SER A 105 -31.88 10.24 -12.85
CA SER A 105 -30.49 9.79 -12.91
C SER A 105 -30.41 8.50 -13.72
N THR A 106 -29.80 8.58 -14.91
CA THR A 106 -29.57 7.42 -15.77
C THR A 106 -28.19 6.82 -15.51
N TRP A 107 -28.08 5.50 -15.71
CA TRP A 107 -26.78 4.82 -15.69
C TRP A 107 -26.27 4.64 -17.12
N TRP A 108 -24.95 4.56 -17.28
CA TRP A 108 -24.31 4.53 -18.60
C TRP A 108 -24.76 3.39 -19.53
N HIS A 109 -25.32 2.30 -19.00
CA HIS A 109 -25.73 1.10 -19.74
C HIS A 109 -27.26 0.94 -19.84
N GLU A 110 -28.05 1.87 -19.29
CA GLU A 110 -29.52 1.74 -19.20
C GLU A 110 -30.22 1.72 -20.56
N HIS A 111 -29.63 2.39 -21.55
CA HIS A 111 -30.22 2.55 -22.89
C HIS A 111 -29.42 1.84 -23.99
N LEU A 112 -28.55 0.89 -23.62
CA LEU A 112 -27.73 0.15 -24.58
C LEU A 112 -28.17 -1.30 -24.67
N SER A 113 -28.07 -1.87 -25.88
CA SER A 113 -28.16 -3.32 -26.08
C SER A 113 -26.97 -4.03 -25.44
N GLU A 114 -27.12 -5.32 -25.15
CA GLU A 114 -26.07 -6.14 -24.54
C GLU A 114 -24.79 -6.14 -25.39
N GLU A 115 -24.95 -6.25 -26.72
CA GLU A 115 -23.86 -6.18 -27.70
C GLU A 115 -23.08 -4.85 -27.60
N ASN A 116 -23.80 -3.72 -27.50
CA ASN A 116 -23.18 -2.40 -27.39
C ASN A 116 -22.46 -2.21 -26.05
N VAL A 117 -23.00 -2.79 -24.96
CA VAL A 117 -22.35 -2.76 -23.64
C VAL A 117 -21.01 -3.50 -23.67
N GLU A 118 -20.95 -4.66 -24.32
CA GLU A 118 -19.70 -5.41 -24.47
C GLU A 118 -18.69 -4.68 -25.37
N PHE A 119 -19.16 -4.14 -26.49
CA PHE A 119 -18.37 -3.35 -27.41
C PHE A 119 -17.71 -2.15 -26.72
N LEU A 120 -18.48 -1.35 -25.98
CA LEU A 120 -17.95 -0.20 -25.24
C LEU A 120 -16.93 -0.60 -24.18
N LYS A 121 -17.14 -1.73 -23.48
CA LYS A 121 -16.16 -2.24 -22.50
C LYS A 121 -14.84 -2.61 -23.18
N LYS A 122 -14.89 -3.25 -24.35
CA LYS A 122 -13.70 -3.64 -25.13
C LYS A 122 -12.93 -2.41 -25.61
N ILE A 123 -13.61 -1.46 -26.26
CA ILE A 123 -13.00 -0.21 -26.73
C ILE A 123 -12.36 0.56 -25.57
N THR A 124 -13.09 0.75 -24.48
CA THR A 124 -12.55 1.50 -23.32
C THR A 124 -11.29 0.82 -22.75
N ALA A 125 -11.26 -0.51 -22.73
CA ALA A 125 -10.10 -1.25 -22.24
C ALA A 125 -8.91 -1.15 -23.21
N GLU A 126 -9.16 -1.17 -24.52
CA GLU A 126 -8.15 -0.98 -25.57
C GLU A 126 -7.58 0.43 -25.57
N GLU A 127 -8.43 1.46 -25.48
CA GLU A 127 -8.03 2.86 -25.33
C GLU A 127 -7.16 3.06 -24.10
N TYR A 128 -7.54 2.49 -22.95
CA TYR A 128 -6.75 2.61 -21.72
C TYR A 128 -5.38 1.92 -21.85
N LYS A 129 -5.31 0.77 -22.53
CA LYS A 129 -4.06 0.09 -22.84
C LYS A 129 -3.19 0.93 -23.77
N ALA A 130 -3.78 1.51 -24.82
CA ALA A 130 -3.09 2.36 -25.78
C ALA A 130 -2.54 3.65 -25.11
N GLN A 131 -3.35 4.31 -24.29
CA GLN A 131 -2.93 5.48 -23.50
C GLN A 131 -1.81 5.15 -22.51
N THR A 132 -1.87 3.99 -21.87
CA THR A 132 -0.80 3.58 -20.94
C THR A 132 0.48 3.23 -21.71
N ALA A 133 0.36 2.56 -22.85
CA ALA A 133 1.48 2.17 -23.70
C ALA A 133 2.20 3.37 -24.31
N SER A 134 1.46 4.39 -24.77
CA SER A 134 2.06 5.60 -25.35
C SER A 134 2.91 6.37 -24.34
N LYS A 135 2.53 6.37 -23.05
CA LYS A 135 3.25 7.07 -21.98
C LYS A 135 4.43 6.30 -21.37
N LEU A 136 4.73 5.09 -21.86
CA LEU A 136 5.84 4.28 -21.33
C LEU A 136 7.23 4.89 -21.56
N CYS A 137 7.37 5.78 -22.55
CA CYS A 137 8.67 6.33 -22.98
C CYS A 137 8.83 7.84 -22.64
N PRO A 138 8.78 8.25 -21.36
CA PRO A 138 8.76 9.67 -20.99
C PRO A 138 10.04 10.44 -21.35
N LEU A 139 11.16 9.75 -21.53
CA LEU A 139 12.44 10.39 -21.88
C LEU A 139 12.54 10.77 -23.36
N LYS A 140 11.74 10.14 -24.23
CA LYS A 140 11.66 10.51 -25.65
C LYS A 140 10.71 11.70 -25.86
N ASP A 141 9.71 11.83 -24.99
CA ASP A 141 8.67 12.85 -25.06
C ASP A 141 9.10 14.16 -24.40
N GLU A 142 10.04 14.90 -25.02
CA GLU A 142 10.51 16.24 -24.61
C GLU A 142 10.46 16.47 -23.08
N PRO A 143 11.35 15.81 -22.33
CA PRO A 143 11.36 15.93 -20.88
C PRO A 143 11.72 17.36 -20.46
N TRP A 144 11.12 17.81 -19.37
CA TRP A 144 11.54 19.05 -18.71
C TRP A 144 13.00 18.94 -18.22
N PRO A 145 13.72 20.07 -18.09
CA PRO A 145 15.14 20.06 -17.74
C PRO A 145 15.37 19.34 -16.41
N LEU A 146 16.31 18.41 -16.41
CA LEU A 146 16.70 17.67 -15.22
C LEU A 146 17.66 18.51 -14.37
N SER A 147 17.27 18.77 -13.13
CA SER A 147 18.14 19.46 -12.17
C SER A 147 19.05 18.47 -11.44
N LYS A 148 20.19 18.96 -10.96
CA LYS A 148 21.10 18.17 -10.11
C LYS A 148 20.51 18.06 -8.69
N TRP A 149 20.79 16.94 -8.02
CA TRP A 149 20.32 16.71 -6.66
C TRP A 149 20.95 17.69 -5.68
N THR A 150 20.11 18.31 -4.84
CA THR A 150 20.53 19.16 -3.72
C THR A 150 20.16 18.53 -2.38
N PRO A 151 20.84 18.84 -1.26
CA PRO A 151 20.53 18.27 0.05
C PRO A 151 19.10 18.54 0.53
N ASP A 152 18.56 19.72 0.24
CA ASP A 152 17.20 20.15 0.64
C ASP A 152 16.11 19.63 -0.30
N SER A 153 16.48 18.85 -1.31
CA SER A 153 15.55 18.37 -2.34
C SER A 153 14.55 17.36 -1.80
N ILE A 154 13.27 17.62 -2.08
CA ILE A 154 12.17 16.72 -1.79
C ILE A 154 11.63 16.20 -3.12
N ARG A 155 11.91 14.93 -3.39
CA ARG A 155 11.41 14.24 -4.59
C ARG A 155 9.98 13.78 -4.44
N VAL A 156 9.33 13.48 -5.57
CA VAL A 156 7.98 12.91 -5.61
C VAL A 156 7.92 11.54 -4.92
N GLY A 157 6.77 11.18 -4.35
CA GLY A 157 6.48 9.81 -3.89
C GLY A 157 5.63 9.01 -4.87
N VAL A 158 5.15 7.84 -4.44
CA VAL A 158 4.29 6.96 -5.27
C VAL A 158 3.00 6.60 -4.55
N VAL A 159 1.99 6.25 -5.35
CA VAL A 159 0.78 5.61 -4.84
C VAL A 159 0.92 4.10 -5.02
N ALA A 160 0.58 3.31 -4.01
CA ALA A 160 0.70 1.87 -4.08
C ALA A 160 -0.54 1.17 -3.53
N VAL A 161 -0.74 -0.09 -3.91
CA VAL A 161 -1.78 -0.97 -3.39
C VAL A 161 -1.13 -1.89 -2.36
N LYS A 162 -1.67 -1.91 -1.14
CA LYS A 162 -1.22 -2.84 -0.09
C LYS A 162 -1.72 -4.24 -0.42
N LEU A 163 -0.85 -5.17 -0.81
CA LEU A 163 -1.27 -6.54 -1.11
C LEU A 163 -1.50 -7.36 0.15
N GLY A 164 -0.50 -7.42 1.02
CA GLY A 164 -0.50 -8.28 2.20
C GLY A 164 0.79 -8.17 3.01
N MET A 165 0.99 -9.11 3.93
CA MET A 165 2.20 -9.18 4.75
C MET A 165 2.86 -10.55 4.60
N MET A 166 4.19 -10.57 4.61
CA MET A 166 4.98 -11.80 4.61
C MET A 166 6.19 -11.64 5.54
N PRO A 167 6.69 -12.72 6.15
CA PRO A 167 7.95 -12.70 6.86
C PRO A 167 9.13 -12.70 5.88
N ILE A 168 10.21 -12.00 6.23
CA ILE A 168 11.52 -12.16 5.60
C ILE A 168 12.54 -12.53 6.68
N TRP A 169 13.58 -13.25 6.28
CA TRP A 169 14.70 -13.60 7.14
C TRP A 169 15.92 -12.76 6.76
N THR A 170 16.57 -12.19 7.77
CA THR A 170 17.81 -11.44 7.60
C THR A 170 19.01 -12.40 7.65
N LYS A 171 20.17 -11.93 7.21
CA LYS A 171 21.41 -12.72 7.27
C LYS A 171 21.83 -13.07 8.70
N SER A 172 21.42 -12.29 9.69
CA SER A 172 21.65 -12.57 11.12
C SER A 172 20.68 -13.61 11.70
N GLY A 173 19.78 -14.18 10.89
CA GLY A 173 18.78 -15.15 11.35
C GLY A 173 17.54 -14.52 11.99
N GLU A 174 17.44 -13.19 12.07
CA GLU A 174 16.24 -12.55 12.62
C GLU A 174 15.08 -12.57 11.62
N LYS A 175 13.89 -12.92 12.12
CA LYS A 175 12.62 -12.82 11.39
C LYS A 175 12.06 -11.40 11.46
N ARG A 176 11.85 -10.77 10.30
CA ARG A 176 11.25 -9.43 10.21
C ARG A 176 9.93 -9.47 9.42
N PRO A 177 8.82 -8.93 9.95
CA PRO A 177 7.56 -8.84 9.22
C PRO A 177 7.61 -7.71 8.20
N VAL A 178 7.13 -7.96 6.99
CA VAL A 178 7.18 -7.00 5.88
C VAL A 178 5.82 -6.91 5.21
N THR A 179 5.42 -5.70 4.83
CA THR A 179 4.23 -5.42 4.02
C THR A 179 4.62 -5.26 2.55
N LEU A 180 3.85 -5.88 1.66
CA LEU A 180 3.99 -5.80 0.21
C LEU A 180 3.15 -4.64 -0.34
N LEU A 181 3.80 -3.68 -0.98
CA LEU A 181 3.16 -2.55 -1.65
C LEU A 181 3.39 -2.64 -3.16
N LYS A 182 2.33 -2.86 -3.95
CA LYS A 182 2.41 -2.92 -5.41
C LYS A 182 2.10 -1.56 -6.03
N VAL A 183 3.02 -1.02 -6.81
CA VAL A 183 2.77 0.19 -7.62
C VAL A 183 1.99 -0.24 -8.87
N GLN A 184 0.78 0.30 -9.06
CA GLN A 184 -0.08 -0.02 -10.19
C GLN A 184 -0.40 1.25 -10.96
N ASP A 185 0.04 1.32 -12.21
CA ASP A 185 -0.23 2.40 -13.17
C ASP A 185 -0.15 3.80 -12.54
N CYS A 186 0.98 4.10 -11.89
CA CYS A 186 1.17 5.37 -11.20
C CYS A 186 1.71 6.42 -12.14
N HIS A 187 1.01 7.54 -12.27
CA HIS A 187 1.37 8.61 -13.21
C HIS A 187 1.25 9.96 -12.53
N VAL A 188 2.13 10.88 -12.91
CA VAL A 188 2.00 12.31 -12.56
C VAL A 188 0.86 12.89 -13.39
N LEU A 189 -0.07 13.60 -12.76
CA LEU A 189 -1.26 14.15 -13.41
C LEU A 189 -1.08 15.63 -13.72
N ARG A 190 -0.75 16.43 -12.71
CA ARG A 190 -0.65 17.88 -12.82
C ARG A 190 0.44 18.41 -11.89
N TYR A 191 1.16 19.39 -12.39
CA TYR A 191 2.05 20.24 -11.62
C TYR A 191 1.30 21.50 -11.16
N VAL A 192 1.50 21.86 -9.90
CA VAL A 192 0.94 23.06 -9.28
C VAL A 192 2.12 23.89 -8.77
N SER A 193 2.22 25.12 -9.25
CA SER A 193 3.31 26.04 -8.93
C SER A 193 3.27 26.47 -7.45
N LYS A 194 4.37 27.04 -6.95
CA LYS A 194 4.45 27.57 -5.58
C LYS A 194 3.40 28.65 -5.31
N GLU A 195 3.17 29.52 -6.29
CA GLU A 195 2.20 30.61 -6.21
C GLU A 195 0.77 30.07 -6.08
N GLU A 196 0.37 29.15 -6.95
CA GLU A 196 -0.95 28.50 -6.90
C GLU A 196 -1.12 27.68 -5.61
N SER A 197 -0.04 27.13 -5.05
CA SER A 197 -0.04 26.35 -3.82
C SER A 197 -0.01 27.19 -2.52
N GLY A 198 -0.10 28.52 -2.59
CA GLY A 198 -0.09 29.39 -1.41
C GLY A 198 1.31 29.63 -0.82
N GLY A 199 2.34 29.63 -1.66
CA GLY A 199 3.66 30.24 -1.40
C GLY A 199 4.70 29.38 -0.69
N LYS A 200 4.39 28.15 -0.26
CA LYS A 200 5.33 27.32 0.52
C LYS A 200 6.18 26.38 -0.32
N THR A 201 5.55 25.44 -1.02
CA THR A 201 6.22 24.39 -1.80
C THR A 201 5.41 24.09 -3.05
N ALA A 202 6.08 23.74 -4.14
CA ALA A 202 5.41 23.22 -5.32
C ALA A 202 4.75 21.87 -5.01
N LYS A 203 3.73 21.53 -5.79
CA LYS A 203 2.95 20.31 -5.58
C LYS A 203 2.83 19.50 -6.87
N LEU A 204 3.03 18.19 -6.75
CA LEU A 204 2.75 17.24 -7.80
C LEU A 204 1.54 16.39 -7.43
N LEU A 205 0.56 16.35 -8.32
CA LEU A 205 -0.58 15.44 -8.21
C LEU A 205 -0.20 14.12 -8.87
N VAL A 206 -0.32 13.02 -8.14
CA VAL A 206 -0.02 11.68 -8.62
C VAL A 206 -1.25 10.80 -8.43
N GLY A 207 -1.62 10.09 -9.50
CA GLY A 207 -2.74 9.15 -9.50
C GLY A 207 -2.24 7.71 -9.55
N GLY A 208 -2.93 6.81 -8.85
CA GLY A 208 -2.65 5.37 -8.88
C GLY A 208 -3.90 4.52 -9.05
N LYS A 209 -3.71 3.34 -9.65
CA LYS A 209 -4.72 2.32 -10.00
C LYS A 209 -5.80 2.80 -10.97
N ASN A 210 -5.91 2.17 -12.13
CA ASN A 210 -6.91 2.50 -13.15
C ASN A 210 -8.33 2.12 -12.71
N VAL A 211 -9.32 2.94 -13.10
CA VAL A 211 -10.76 2.69 -12.85
C VAL A 211 -11.56 3.02 -14.10
N SER A 212 -12.66 2.30 -14.32
CA SER A 212 -13.62 2.55 -15.40
C SER A 212 -14.08 4.01 -15.45
N PRO A 213 -14.23 4.63 -16.62
CA PRO A 213 -14.56 6.06 -16.72
C PRO A 213 -16.01 6.37 -16.33
N PHE A 214 -16.93 5.42 -16.53
CA PHE A 214 -18.39 5.62 -16.47
C PHE A 214 -18.98 6.09 -15.14
N SER A 215 -18.26 5.95 -14.02
CA SER A 215 -18.81 6.23 -12.68
C SER A 215 -18.75 7.72 -12.27
N LYS A 216 -18.05 8.58 -13.01
CA LYS A 216 -17.80 9.98 -12.61
C LYS A 216 -18.15 10.96 -13.73
N PRO A 217 -18.58 12.20 -13.38
CA PRO A 217 -18.91 13.23 -14.36
C PRO A 217 -17.67 13.70 -15.11
N GLU A 218 -17.87 14.31 -16.28
CA GLU A 218 -16.83 14.79 -17.20
C GLU A 218 -15.79 15.71 -16.53
N SER A 219 -16.22 16.58 -15.61
CA SER A 219 -15.31 17.46 -14.87
C SER A 219 -14.28 16.73 -14.03
N ALA A 220 -14.59 15.52 -13.57
CA ALA A 220 -13.62 14.69 -12.86
C ALA A 220 -12.58 14.05 -13.81
N HIS A 221 -12.81 14.10 -15.13
CA HIS A 221 -11.94 13.55 -16.16
C HIS A 221 -10.98 14.56 -16.77
N GLU A 222 -11.25 15.86 -16.67
CA GLU A 222 -10.44 16.94 -17.27
C GLU A 222 -8.95 16.80 -16.93
N ILE A 223 -8.62 16.63 -15.65
CA ILE A 223 -7.23 16.44 -15.17
C ILE A 223 -6.55 15.22 -15.81
N PHE A 224 -7.31 14.16 -16.12
CA PHE A 224 -6.77 12.95 -16.74
C PHE A 224 -6.63 13.09 -18.26
N LYS A 225 -7.57 13.81 -18.90
CA LYS A 225 -7.53 14.15 -20.32
C LYS A 225 -6.34 15.06 -20.64
N GLU A 226 -6.10 16.09 -19.83
CA GLU A 226 -4.94 17.00 -19.95
C GLU A 226 -3.61 16.24 -19.87
N ALA A 227 -3.51 15.27 -18.96
CA ALA A 227 -2.32 14.45 -18.81
C ALA A 227 -2.21 13.31 -19.85
N GLY A 228 -3.28 13.03 -20.60
CA GLY A 228 -3.36 11.92 -21.55
C GLY A 228 -3.23 10.55 -20.90
N VAL A 229 -3.78 10.37 -19.68
CA VAL A 229 -3.72 9.12 -18.92
C VAL A 229 -5.12 8.61 -18.58
N PRO A 230 -5.31 7.29 -18.38
CA PRO A 230 -6.58 6.76 -17.95
C PRO A 230 -6.94 7.22 -16.53
N ARG A 231 -8.24 7.24 -16.23
CA ARG A 231 -8.75 7.67 -14.93
C ARG A 231 -8.21 6.81 -13.79
N LYS A 232 -7.71 7.46 -12.73
CA LYS A 232 -7.13 6.81 -11.54
C LYS A 232 -8.08 6.79 -10.34
N GLN A 233 -7.98 5.79 -9.47
CA GLN A 233 -8.88 5.61 -8.31
C GLN A 233 -8.60 6.64 -7.20
N LYS A 234 -7.32 6.85 -6.91
CA LYS A 234 -6.87 7.75 -5.85
C LYS A 234 -5.86 8.71 -6.44
N VAL A 235 -6.13 10.00 -6.25
CA VAL A 235 -5.21 11.10 -6.55
C VAL A 235 -4.68 11.61 -5.21
N THR A 236 -3.37 11.76 -5.11
CA THR A 236 -2.71 12.32 -3.93
C THR A 236 -1.72 13.38 -4.33
N THR A 237 -1.58 14.39 -3.48
CA THR A 237 -0.63 15.45 -3.67
C THR A 237 0.65 15.18 -2.88
N PHE A 238 1.79 15.42 -3.52
CA PHE A 238 3.12 15.39 -2.93
C PHE A 238 3.68 16.81 -2.93
N ASN A 239 4.34 17.18 -1.84
CA ASN A 239 5.09 18.44 -1.78
C ASN A 239 6.47 18.16 -2.37
N VAL A 240 6.89 19.00 -3.29
CA VAL A 240 8.10 18.78 -4.09
C VAL A 240 8.86 20.11 -4.18
N THR A 241 10.18 20.02 -4.22
CA THR A 241 11.07 21.18 -4.46
C THR A 241 11.20 21.45 -5.96
N ASP A 242 11.65 22.66 -6.33
CA ASP A 242 11.65 23.08 -7.74
C ASP A 242 12.64 22.29 -8.61
N ASP A 243 13.65 21.69 -7.99
CA ASP A 243 14.63 20.83 -8.66
C ASP A 243 14.08 19.43 -8.99
N ALA A 244 13.00 19.00 -8.33
CA ALA A 244 12.42 17.66 -8.47
C ALA A 244 11.09 17.66 -9.25
N ILE A 245 10.86 18.67 -10.09
CA ILE A 245 9.65 18.78 -10.90
C ILE A 245 9.68 17.77 -12.05
N ILE A 246 8.55 17.09 -12.27
CA ILE A 246 8.38 16.08 -13.33
C ILE A 246 7.20 16.47 -14.22
N LYS A 247 7.36 16.30 -15.53
CA LYS A 247 6.33 16.56 -16.54
C LYS A 247 5.07 15.69 -16.27
N PRO A 248 3.86 16.25 -16.40
CA PRO A 248 2.62 15.48 -16.30
C PRO A 248 2.55 14.38 -17.38
N GLY A 249 1.90 13.27 -17.06
CA GLY A 249 1.83 12.07 -17.90
C GLY A 249 2.96 11.07 -17.68
N THR A 250 4.01 11.43 -16.93
CA THR A 250 5.16 10.54 -16.68
C THR A 250 4.78 9.36 -15.78
N PRO A 251 5.10 8.10 -16.17
CA PRO A 251 4.88 6.92 -15.33
C PRO A 251 5.93 6.83 -14.20
N LEU A 252 5.49 6.34 -13.04
CA LEU A 252 6.30 6.10 -11.85
C LEU A 252 6.28 4.61 -11.49
N TYR A 253 7.47 4.04 -11.31
CA TYR A 253 7.68 2.62 -11.01
C TYR A 253 8.14 2.40 -9.56
N ALA A 254 8.14 1.13 -9.12
CA ALA A 254 8.64 0.78 -7.79
C ALA A 254 10.15 1.02 -7.64
N ALA A 255 10.88 1.02 -8.75
CA ALA A 255 12.31 1.30 -8.83
C ALA A 255 12.70 2.74 -8.41
N HIS A 256 11.70 3.62 -8.20
CA HIS A 256 11.91 4.95 -7.64
C HIS A 256 12.53 4.92 -6.23
N PHE A 257 12.25 3.87 -5.47
CA PHE A 257 12.89 3.63 -4.18
C PHE A 257 14.11 2.72 -4.34
N ARG A 258 15.00 2.73 -3.34
CA ARG A 258 16.14 1.82 -3.27
C ARG A 258 16.10 1.03 -1.96
N PRO A 259 16.57 -0.23 -1.94
CA PRO A 259 16.66 -1.00 -0.70
C PRO A 259 17.59 -0.29 0.30
N GLY A 260 17.25 -0.35 1.59
CA GLY A 260 17.94 0.36 2.66
C GLY A 260 17.35 1.74 2.97
N GLN A 261 16.57 2.33 2.06
CA GLN A 261 15.92 3.62 2.26
C GLN A 261 14.77 3.55 3.28
N PHE A 262 14.49 4.66 3.96
CA PHE A 262 13.32 4.84 4.81
C PHE A 262 12.21 5.59 4.07
N VAL A 263 10.98 5.11 4.24
CA VAL A 263 9.77 5.65 3.63
C VAL A 263 8.70 5.91 4.67
N ASP A 264 7.89 6.94 4.43
CA ASP A 264 6.71 7.27 5.21
C ASP A 264 5.47 6.85 4.44
N VAL A 265 4.56 6.17 5.13
CA VAL A 265 3.44 5.51 4.46
C VAL A 265 2.11 5.96 5.05
N THR A 266 1.31 6.66 4.24
CA THR A 266 0.01 7.22 4.64
C THR A 266 -1.16 6.48 4.00
N ALA A 267 -2.09 6.01 4.81
CA ALA A 267 -3.32 5.38 4.32
C ALA A 267 -4.50 5.60 5.27
N LYS A 268 -5.71 5.29 4.79
CA LYS A 268 -6.90 5.23 5.63
C LYS A 268 -6.83 3.99 6.52
N THR A 269 -6.94 4.20 7.82
CA THR A 269 -7.02 3.12 8.82
C THR A 269 -8.33 2.34 8.69
N ILE A 270 -8.32 1.06 9.12
CA ILE A 270 -9.51 0.21 9.14
C ILE A 270 -10.58 0.87 10.02
N GLY A 271 -11.75 1.12 9.43
CA GLY A 271 -12.90 1.66 10.14
C GLY A 271 -13.50 0.62 11.07
N LYS A 272 -13.63 0.95 12.35
CA LYS A 272 -14.28 0.09 13.36
C LYS A 272 -15.70 0.57 13.71
N GLY A 273 -16.24 1.55 12.99
CA GLY A 273 -17.56 2.13 13.29
C GLY A 273 -17.60 2.92 14.60
N PHE A 274 -18.77 3.03 15.22
CA PHE A 274 -18.93 3.64 16.55
C PHE A 274 -18.42 2.68 17.63
N GLN A 275 -17.44 3.12 18.41
CA GLN A 275 -16.78 2.29 19.42
C GLN A 275 -16.90 2.90 20.81
N GLY A 276 -17.05 2.02 21.81
CA GLY A 276 -17.04 2.38 23.22
C GLY A 276 -15.66 2.82 23.71
N VAL A 277 -15.59 3.38 24.91
CA VAL A 277 -14.36 3.98 25.47
C VAL A 277 -13.23 2.98 25.70
N MET A 278 -13.55 1.73 26.06
CA MET A 278 -12.54 0.70 26.27
C MET A 278 -11.75 0.40 24.98
N LYS A 279 -12.45 0.17 23.86
CA LYS A 279 -11.80 -0.18 22.58
C LYS A 279 -11.20 1.04 21.88
N ARG A 280 -11.82 2.22 22.03
CA ARG A 280 -11.36 3.46 21.38
C ARG A 280 -10.15 4.09 22.07
N TRP A 281 -10.13 4.07 23.40
CA TRP A 281 -9.15 4.80 24.22
C TRP A 281 -8.34 3.94 25.19
N GLY A 282 -8.62 2.64 25.27
CA GLY A 282 -7.92 1.73 26.19
C GLY A 282 -8.32 1.90 27.66
N PHE A 283 -9.54 2.37 27.96
CA PHE A 283 -10.03 2.46 29.34
C PHE A 283 -10.16 1.07 29.96
N LYS A 284 -9.74 0.90 31.22
CA LYS A 284 -9.79 -0.38 31.95
C LYS A 284 -11.23 -0.87 32.18
N GLY A 285 -12.20 0.03 32.28
CA GLY A 285 -13.56 -0.32 32.68
C GLY A 285 -13.66 -0.62 34.17
N GLN A 286 -14.79 -1.17 34.58
CA GLN A 286 -15.13 -1.45 35.98
C GLN A 286 -15.06 -2.96 36.22
N PRO A 287 -14.84 -3.41 37.48
CA PRO A 287 -14.75 -4.83 37.79
C PRO A 287 -16.02 -5.59 37.37
N ALA A 288 -15.85 -6.89 37.12
CA ALA A 288 -16.95 -7.77 36.75
C ALA A 288 -17.80 -8.19 37.96
N SER A 289 -17.18 -8.42 39.12
CA SER A 289 -17.80 -8.91 40.36
C SER A 289 -17.92 -7.81 41.44
N HIS A 290 -18.24 -8.21 42.67
CA HIS A 290 -18.36 -7.35 43.88
C HIS A 290 -19.43 -6.25 43.75
N GLY A 291 -20.65 -6.63 43.36
CA GLY A 291 -21.83 -5.75 43.40
C GLY A 291 -21.95 -4.74 42.25
N GLN A 292 -21.06 -4.79 41.25
CA GLN A 292 -21.09 -3.86 40.14
C GLN A 292 -22.31 -4.09 39.23
N THR A 293 -23.22 -3.12 39.17
CA THR A 293 -24.47 -3.24 38.42
C THR A 293 -24.44 -2.39 37.14
N LYS A 294 -24.49 -3.03 35.96
CA LYS A 294 -24.64 -2.39 34.63
C LYS A 294 -23.56 -1.36 34.23
N THR A 295 -22.42 -1.27 34.93
CA THR A 295 -21.39 -0.25 34.61
C THR A 295 -20.07 -0.78 34.07
N HIS A 296 -19.92 -2.10 33.82
CA HIS A 296 -18.65 -2.74 33.45
C HIS A 296 -17.86 -2.04 32.32
N ARG A 297 -18.55 -1.44 31.34
CA ARG A 297 -17.92 -0.81 30.14
C ARG A 297 -18.15 0.70 30.03
N ARG A 298 -18.62 1.35 31.10
CA ARG A 298 -18.90 2.80 31.11
C ARG A 298 -17.60 3.61 31.30
N PRO A 299 -17.56 4.89 30.89
CA PRO A 299 -16.39 5.75 31.05
C PRO A 299 -16.06 6.17 32.48
N GLY A 300 -16.98 6.00 33.44
CA GLY A 300 -16.84 6.57 34.78
C GLY A 300 -16.99 8.10 34.78
N ALA A 301 -16.32 8.76 35.72
CA ALA A 301 -16.37 10.21 35.86
C ALA A 301 -15.72 10.95 34.66
N ILE A 302 -16.38 11.98 34.16
CA ILE A 302 -16.01 12.68 32.91
C ILE A 302 -15.25 13.98 33.21
N SER A 303 -15.64 14.71 34.24
CA SER A 303 -15.05 15.99 34.62
C SER A 303 -15.14 16.19 36.14
N THR A 304 -14.55 17.29 36.62
CA THR A 304 -14.58 17.71 38.01
C THR A 304 -15.69 18.75 38.21
N ASN A 305 -16.41 18.68 39.35
CA ASN A 305 -17.52 19.57 39.66
C ASN A 305 -17.15 21.06 39.59
N LYS A 306 -15.95 21.46 40.04
CA LYS A 306 -15.46 22.85 40.01
C LYS A 306 -15.45 23.46 38.60
N ALA A 307 -15.24 22.65 37.56
CA ALA A 307 -15.21 23.14 36.20
C ALA A 307 -16.60 23.34 35.60
N ALA A 308 -17.64 22.68 36.16
CA ALA A 308 -19.03 22.67 35.68
C ALA A 308 -19.23 22.40 34.17
N LYS A 309 -18.18 21.92 33.49
CA LYS A 309 -18.17 21.64 32.04
C LYS A 309 -17.26 20.47 31.72
N VAL A 310 -17.42 19.93 30.52
CA VAL A 310 -16.49 18.94 29.97
C VAL A 310 -15.43 19.65 29.15
N TYR A 311 -14.15 19.37 29.43
CA TYR A 311 -13.04 19.92 28.66
C TYR A 311 -13.09 19.47 27.18
N ARG A 312 -12.79 20.39 26.26
CA ARG A 312 -12.69 20.09 24.83
C ARG A 312 -11.60 19.03 24.62
N GLY A 313 -11.88 18.03 23.76
CA GLY A 313 -10.97 16.92 23.53
C GLY A 313 -11.04 15.79 24.58
N LYS A 314 -11.96 15.84 25.56
CA LYS A 314 -12.17 14.73 26.49
C LYS A 314 -12.48 13.43 25.75
N LYS A 315 -11.79 12.36 26.14
CA LYS A 315 -11.95 11.01 25.58
C LYS A 315 -13.36 10.46 25.86
N MET A 316 -14.14 10.28 24.79
CA MET A 316 -15.54 9.82 24.82
C MET A 316 -15.80 8.73 23.76
N PRO A 317 -16.88 7.93 23.86
CA PRO A 317 -17.23 6.96 22.83
C PRO A 317 -17.50 7.67 21.48
N GLY A 318 -17.30 6.97 20.37
CA GLY A 318 -17.49 7.55 19.05
C GLY A 318 -16.83 6.79 17.93
N LYS A 319 -16.87 7.36 16.72
CA LYS A 319 -16.30 6.74 15.51
C LYS A 319 -14.79 6.52 15.67
N MET A 320 -14.33 5.30 15.42
CA MET A 320 -12.94 4.90 15.47
C MET A 320 -12.47 4.37 14.10
N GLY A 321 -11.28 4.79 13.68
CA GLY A 321 -10.70 4.41 12.38
C GLY A 321 -11.33 5.18 11.21
N ASN A 322 -11.07 4.71 9.97
CA ASN A 322 -11.44 5.41 8.73
C ASN A 322 -10.90 6.86 8.66
N ILE A 323 -9.76 7.08 9.30
CA ILE A 323 -9.00 8.34 9.26
C ILE A 323 -7.63 8.05 8.64
N TYR A 324 -7.04 9.06 7.98
CA TYR A 324 -5.68 8.95 7.48
C TYR A 324 -4.69 8.91 8.64
N ARG A 325 -3.76 7.96 8.59
CA ARG A 325 -2.60 7.90 9.47
C ARG A 325 -1.36 7.60 8.65
N THR A 326 -0.25 8.15 9.10
CA THR A 326 1.08 7.94 8.53
C THR A 326 1.88 7.09 9.50
N SER A 327 2.47 6.01 9.00
CA SER A 327 3.53 5.27 9.68
C SER A 327 4.86 5.84 9.20
N PHE A 328 5.67 6.33 10.12
CA PHE A 328 6.94 6.99 9.82
C PHE A 328 8.12 6.04 9.90
N GLY A 329 9.16 6.28 9.10
CA GLY A 329 10.47 5.64 9.25
C GLY A 329 10.48 4.14 8.95
N LEU A 330 9.70 3.67 7.98
CA LEU A 330 9.67 2.27 7.57
C LEU A 330 10.81 1.97 6.60
N LYS A 331 11.66 0.99 6.92
CA LYS A 331 12.79 0.59 6.06
C LYS A 331 12.31 -0.23 4.86
N VAL A 332 12.83 0.03 3.67
CA VAL A 332 12.64 -0.80 2.48
C VAL A 332 13.69 -1.90 2.46
N TRP A 333 13.25 -3.16 2.44
CA TRP A 333 14.15 -4.32 2.45
C TRP A 333 14.54 -4.77 1.06
N ARG A 334 13.57 -4.84 0.15
CA ARG A 334 13.71 -5.36 -1.20
C ARG A 334 12.75 -4.63 -2.14
N ILE A 335 13.10 -4.62 -3.42
CA ILE A 335 12.24 -4.12 -4.50
C ILE A 335 12.23 -5.16 -5.60
N ASN A 336 11.05 -5.42 -6.16
CA ASN A 336 10.88 -6.27 -7.33
C ASN A 336 10.46 -5.38 -8.51
N THR A 337 11.31 -5.30 -9.52
CA THR A 337 11.10 -4.48 -10.72
C THR A 337 10.11 -5.11 -11.71
N LYS A 338 10.03 -6.45 -11.79
CA LYS A 338 9.14 -7.13 -12.74
C LYS A 338 7.65 -6.96 -12.41
N HIS A 339 7.33 -6.90 -11.13
CA HIS A 339 5.94 -6.77 -10.64
C HIS A 339 5.65 -5.45 -9.94
N ASP A 340 6.64 -4.55 -9.93
CA ASP A 340 6.59 -3.26 -9.24
C ASP A 340 6.16 -3.38 -7.77
N ILE A 341 6.83 -4.25 -7.01
CA ILE A 341 6.52 -4.51 -5.59
C ILE A 341 7.63 -3.97 -4.69
N ILE A 342 7.24 -3.19 -3.69
CA ILE A 342 8.10 -2.64 -2.64
C ILE A 342 7.85 -3.44 -1.35
N TYR A 343 8.94 -3.90 -0.73
CA TYR A 343 8.92 -4.67 0.51
C TYR A 343 9.26 -3.74 1.67
N VAL A 344 8.24 -3.26 2.38
CA VAL A 344 8.37 -2.29 3.46
C VAL A 344 8.30 -2.97 4.82
N ASN A 345 9.23 -2.63 5.72
CA ASN A 345 9.29 -3.18 7.06
C ASN A 345 8.04 -2.86 7.88
N GLY A 346 7.60 -3.81 8.73
CA GLY A 346 6.52 -3.61 9.68
C GLY A 346 5.13 -3.56 9.05
N SER A 347 4.20 -2.92 9.76
CA SER A 347 2.80 -2.83 9.37
C SER A 347 2.45 -1.47 8.79
N VAL A 348 1.65 -1.50 7.72
CA VAL A 348 1.12 -0.30 7.05
C VAL A 348 -0.36 -0.12 7.43
N PRO A 349 -0.85 1.10 7.69
CA PRO A 349 -2.25 1.35 7.98
C PRO A 349 -3.18 0.92 6.83
N GLY A 350 -4.38 0.45 7.19
CA GLY A 350 -5.43 0.09 6.23
C GLY A 350 -5.56 -1.42 5.96
N HIS A 351 -6.67 -1.79 5.33
CA HIS A 351 -6.99 -3.17 4.95
C HIS A 351 -6.14 -3.64 3.76
N THR A 352 -6.15 -4.93 3.46
CA THR A 352 -5.56 -5.48 2.23
C THR A 352 -6.28 -4.94 1.00
N ASN A 353 -5.56 -4.72 -0.10
CA ASN A 353 -5.99 -4.06 -1.33
C ASN A 353 -6.40 -2.58 -1.19
N CYS A 354 -6.02 -1.90 -0.11
CA CYS A 354 -6.22 -0.46 0.02
C CYS A 354 -5.14 0.34 -0.74
N LEU A 355 -5.49 1.57 -1.13
CA LEU A 355 -4.57 2.50 -1.76
C LEU A 355 -3.83 3.34 -0.73
N VAL A 356 -2.51 3.34 -0.86
CA VAL A 356 -1.54 3.85 0.09
C VAL A 356 -0.70 4.92 -0.61
N LYS A 357 -0.38 6.01 0.11
CA LYS A 357 0.59 7.01 -0.32
C LYS A 357 1.94 6.64 0.31
N SER A 358 2.99 6.48 -0.48
CA SER A 358 4.35 6.24 0.01
C SER A 358 5.22 7.42 -0.38
N ASP A 359 5.87 8.02 0.61
CA ASP A 359 6.73 9.18 0.45
C ASP A 359 8.13 8.89 1.02
N GLN A 360 9.09 9.76 0.72
CA GLN A 360 10.38 9.72 1.42
C GLN A 360 10.19 10.11 2.89
N ALA A 361 10.99 9.51 3.78
CA ALA A 361 10.90 9.81 5.21
C ALA A 361 11.37 11.23 5.54
N ASN A 362 10.61 11.94 6.39
CA ASN A 362 10.91 13.32 6.84
C ASN A 362 11.68 13.40 8.17
N LEU A 363 12.28 12.30 8.65
CA LEU A 363 13.04 12.30 9.91
C LEU A 363 14.45 12.89 9.73
N HIS A 364 14.73 13.99 10.45
CA HIS A 364 16.01 14.72 10.45
C HIS A 364 17.21 13.82 10.76
N GLU A 365 17.14 12.99 11.81
CA GLU A 365 18.25 12.14 12.28
C GLU A 365 18.72 11.07 11.27
N ARG A 366 17.97 10.82 10.20
CA ARG A 366 18.32 9.79 9.19
C ARG A 366 18.72 10.36 7.85
N ILE A 367 18.67 11.68 7.69
CA ILE A 367 19.27 12.38 6.55
C ILE A 367 20.80 12.30 6.66
N GLU A 368 21.34 12.32 7.88
CA GLU A 368 22.79 12.24 8.16
C GLU A 368 23.40 10.84 7.97
N CYS A 369 22.68 9.76 8.28
CA CYS A 369 23.17 8.39 8.02
C CYS A 369 23.35 8.05 6.52
N ARG A 370 22.96 8.96 5.62
CA ARG A 370 23.25 8.88 4.18
C ARG A 370 24.74 9.13 3.88
N TRP A 371 25.45 9.83 4.77
CA TRP A 371 26.83 10.27 4.55
C TRP A 371 27.87 9.32 5.15
N THR A 372 27.55 8.58 6.20
CA THR A 372 28.52 7.74 6.93
C THR A 372 28.76 6.35 6.31
N ILE A 373 27.82 5.81 5.53
CA ILE A 373 27.97 4.46 4.95
C ILE A 373 28.89 4.47 3.70
N SER A 374 28.99 5.61 3.00
CA SER A 374 29.82 5.74 1.80
C SER A 374 31.32 5.83 2.11
N THR A 375 31.71 6.47 3.21
CA THR A 375 33.13 6.68 3.54
C THR A 375 33.71 5.53 4.34
N ALA A 376 32.96 4.94 5.28
CA ALA A 376 33.46 3.85 6.12
C ALA A 376 33.72 2.55 5.34
N THR A 377 32.86 2.20 4.37
CA THR A 377 33.01 0.95 3.59
C THR A 377 34.12 1.06 2.53
N VAL A 378 34.41 2.26 2.04
CA VAL A 378 35.50 2.51 1.09
C VAL A 378 36.84 2.60 1.82
N MET A 379 36.90 3.27 2.99
CA MET A 379 38.14 3.32 3.77
C MET A 379 38.59 1.96 4.30
N GLN A 380 37.67 1.09 4.75
CA GLN A 380 38.06 -0.25 5.20
C GLN A 380 38.59 -1.14 4.06
N ARG A 381 38.16 -0.93 2.81
CA ARG A 381 38.70 -1.66 1.65
C ARG A 381 40.03 -1.09 1.14
N VAL A 382 40.23 0.22 1.23
CA VAL A 382 41.48 0.86 0.82
C VAL A 382 42.59 0.62 1.85
N VAL A 383 42.29 0.64 3.15
CA VAL A 383 43.28 0.35 4.20
C VAL A 383 43.71 -1.13 4.18
N PHE A 384 42.81 -2.06 3.86
CA PHE A 384 43.18 -3.47 3.72
C PHE A 384 44.02 -3.74 2.46
N ALA A 385 43.77 -3.02 1.37
CA ALA A 385 44.57 -3.12 0.15
C ALA A 385 45.96 -2.47 0.30
N TRP A 386 46.06 -1.37 1.04
CA TRP A 386 47.36 -0.73 1.34
C TRP A 386 48.23 -1.59 2.28
N ASN A 387 47.67 -2.16 3.35
CA ASN A 387 48.47 -3.03 4.24
C ASN A 387 48.96 -4.31 3.57
N PHE A 388 48.25 -4.82 2.56
CA PHE A 388 48.73 -5.98 1.79
C PHE A 388 49.85 -5.62 0.80
N PHE A 389 49.83 -4.40 0.25
CA PHE A 389 50.87 -3.93 -0.67
C PHE A 389 52.17 -3.59 0.06
N TYR A 390 52.10 -2.93 1.23
CA TYR A 390 53.29 -2.64 2.04
C TYR A 390 53.93 -3.89 2.67
N PHE A 391 53.13 -4.92 2.99
CA PHE A 391 53.67 -6.18 3.50
C PHE A 391 54.41 -6.99 2.42
N TRP A 392 53.97 -6.90 1.16
CA TRP A 392 54.64 -7.55 0.03
C TRP A 392 55.91 -6.83 -0.40
N ASP A 393 55.91 -5.49 -0.41
CA ASP A 393 57.09 -4.69 -0.73
C ASP A 393 58.21 -4.88 0.31
N HIS A 394 57.89 -5.05 1.59
CA HIS A 394 58.89 -5.32 2.63
C HIS A 394 59.54 -6.70 2.51
N ILE A 395 58.78 -7.72 2.11
CA ILE A 395 59.30 -9.08 1.87
C ILE A 395 60.16 -9.11 0.60
N CYS A 396 59.74 -8.41 -0.46
CA CYS A 396 60.53 -8.32 -1.70
C CYS A 396 61.84 -7.54 -1.50
N LEU A 397 61.85 -6.48 -0.71
CA LEU A 397 63.08 -5.74 -0.36
C LEU A 397 64.02 -6.57 0.52
N GLU A 398 63.53 -7.32 1.51
CA GLU A 398 64.39 -8.23 2.30
C GLU A 398 64.99 -9.36 1.46
N MET A 399 64.26 -9.91 0.48
CA MET A 399 64.79 -10.94 -0.42
C MET A 399 65.84 -10.38 -1.40
N LEU A 400 65.66 -9.16 -1.90
CA LEU A 400 66.65 -8.49 -2.77
C LEU A 400 67.89 -8.02 -2.01
N GLN A 401 67.78 -7.70 -0.72
CA GLN A 401 68.92 -7.33 0.11
C GLN A 401 69.74 -8.53 0.58
N LYS A 402 69.14 -9.73 0.62
CA LYS A 402 69.83 -11.00 0.87
C LYS A 402 70.56 -11.57 -0.35
N SER A 403 70.11 -11.28 -1.58
CA SER A 403 70.79 -11.79 -2.79
C SER A 403 71.98 -10.94 -3.26
N ALA A 404 72.22 -9.77 -2.66
CA ALA A 404 73.28 -8.85 -3.05
C ALA A 404 74.51 -8.88 -2.10
N ARG A 405 74.67 -9.95 -1.33
CA ARG A 405 75.73 -10.11 -0.31
C ARG A 405 76.46 -11.45 -0.38
N GLU A 406 76.65 -12.00 -1.57
CA GLU A 406 77.63 -13.07 -1.79
C GLU A 406 78.40 -12.74 -3.07
N GLU A 407 79.58 -12.12 -2.90
CA GLU A 407 80.58 -12.04 -3.96
C GLU A 407 81.32 -13.38 -4.11
N PRO A 408 81.79 -13.70 -5.33
CA PRO A 408 82.44 -14.97 -5.64
C PRO A 408 83.97 -14.86 -5.55
N GLN A 409 84.62 -15.77 -4.84
CA GLN A 409 86.06 -16.04 -5.03
C GLN A 409 86.34 -17.54 -4.89
N GLU A 410 87.15 -18.03 -5.85
CA GLU A 410 87.94 -19.28 -5.81
C GLU A 410 87.12 -20.58 -6.04
N LEU A 411 87.39 -21.48 -6.99
CA LEU A 411 88.66 -21.96 -7.52
C LEU A 411 88.44 -22.69 -8.86
N CYS A 412 89.37 -22.49 -9.79
CA CYS A 412 89.74 -23.49 -10.79
C CYS A 412 90.03 -24.82 -10.11
N LEU A 413 89.60 -25.95 -10.69
CA LEU A 413 90.41 -27.17 -10.86
C LEU A 413 89.58 -28.34 -11.45
N PHE A 414 90.21 -29.06 -12.38
CA PHE A 414 89.85 -30.34 -13.00
C PHE A 414 88.65 -30.30 -13.98
N ALA A 415 88.85 -30.23 -15.30
CA ALA A 415 89.49 -31.22 -16.17
C ALA A 415 88.87 -32.62 -16.08
N GLY A 416 88.08 -32.96 -17.10
CA GLY A 416 88.20 -34.25 -17.78
C GLY A 416 87.25 -35.38 -17.36
N GLN A 417 86.73 -36.03 -18.40
CA GLN A 417 86.22 -37.41 -18.46
C GLN A 417 84.78 -37.59 -17.94
N SER A 418 83.77 -37.72 -18.82
CA SER A 418 83.44 -38.83 -19.73
C SER A 418 82.96 -40.10 -19.03
N LEU A 419 81.82 -40.61 -19.52
CA LEU A 419 81.21 -41.94 -19.37
C LEU A 419 80.15 -42.10 -18.26
N SER A 420 78.90 -41.92 -18.71
CA SER A 420 77.83 -42.94 -18.85
C SER A 420 77.66 -44.07 -17.83
N VAL A 421 76.36 -44.42 -17.69
CA VAL A 421 75.73 -45.61 -17.07
C VAL A 421 75.50 -45.42 -15.57
N GLU A 422 74.27 -45.38 -15.04
CA GLU A 422 73.06 -46.17 -15.34
C GLU A 422 71.76 -45.37 -15.10
#